data_AF-A0A7J3TUZ1-F1
#
_entry.id   AF-A0A7J3TUZ1-F1
#
_cell.length_a   1.000
_cell.length_b   1.000
_cell.length_c   1.000
_cell.angle_alpha   90.00
_cell.angle_beta   90.00
_cell.angle_gamma   90.00
#
_symmetry.space_group_name_H-M   'P 1'
#
loop_
_entity.id
_entity.type
_entity.pdbx_description
1 polymer ?
#
loop_
_entity_poly.entity_id
_entity_poly.type
_entity_poly.pdbx_seq_one_letter_code
_entity_poly.pdbx_strand_id
1 'polypeptide(L)'
;MRIRCIECGSSVGIMDKVYACPKCGGLLDVEYDYDALAETVQKLWSNRPLSVWKYGELLPVLNKTLRVSIGEGGTRLIHCRRLGEKLKLKNLYVKDEGGNPTGSFKDRGMTVGVTKALEFGVKNLICASTGNTSSSLA
;
A
#
# COMPACT_ATOMS: atom_id res chain seq x y z
N MET A 1 10.42 3.17 -11.09
CA MET A 1 9.89 3.75 -9.83
C MET A 1 10.97 4.58 -9.18
N ARG A 2 10.63 5.76 -8.65
CA ARG A 2 11.54 6.65 -7.90
C ARG A 2 10.79 7.34 -6.77
N ILE A 3 11.50 7.84 -5.77
CA ILE A 3 10.90 8.65 -4.70
C ILE A 3 11.16 10.12 -5.01
N ARG A 4 10.11 10.94 -5.06
CA ARG A 4 10.18 12.35 -5.47
C ARG A 4 9.51 13.26 -4.46
N CYS A 5 10.14 14.39 -4.16
CA CYS A 5 9.53 15.41 -3.32
C CYS A 5 8.39 16.11 -4.07
N ILE A 6 7.23 16.23 -3.42
CA ILE A 6 6.05 16.87 -4.02
C ILE A 6 6.19 18.40 -4.14
N GLU A 7 7.07 19.01 -3.35
CA GLU A 7 7.28 20.47 -3.35
C GLU A 7 8.38 20.89 -4.32
N CYS A 8 9.61 20.40 -4.12
CA CYS A 8 10.77 20.85 -4.89
C CYS A 8 11.18 19.91 -6.04
N GLY A 9 10.52 18.77 -6.18
CA GLY A 9 10.76 17.82 -7.25
C GLY A 9 12.07 17.03 -7.18
N SER A 10 12.89 17.20 -6.13
CA SER A 10 14.12 16.44 -5.93
C SER A 10 13.81 14.95 -5.78
N SER A 11 14.64 14.09 -6.35
CA SER A 11 14.54 12.65 -6.18
C SER A 11 15.46 12.11 -5.08
N VAL A 12 15.03 11.05 -4.42
CA VAL A 12 15.84 10.26 -3.49
C VAL A 12 15.79 8.79 -3.90
N GLY A 13 16.81 8.02 -3.53
CA GLY A 13 16.89 6.60 -3.79
C GLY A 13 15.84 5.81 -3.01
N ILE A 14 15.34 4.72 -3.58
CA ILE A 14 14.41 3.80 -2.92
C ILE A 14 15.02 3.18 -1.64
N MET A 15 16.35 3.14 -1.57
CA MET A 15 17.09 2.61 -0.41
C MET A 15 17.55 3.69 0.57
N ASP A 16 17.26 4.97 0.29
CA ASP A 16 17.62 6.07 1.18
C ASP A 16 16.66 6.11 2.38
N LYS A 17 17.20 6.06 3.59
CA LYS A 17 16.43 6.08 4.84
C LYS A 17 16.06 7.51 5.23
N VAL A 18 15.19 8.13 4.45
CA VAL A 18 14.75 9.52 4.63
C VAL A 18 13.24 9.57 4.91
N TYR A 19 12.84 10.43 5.84
CA TYR A 19 11.42 10.65 6.20
C TYR A 19 10.83 11.90 5.55
N ALA A 20 11.69 12.81 5.12
CA ALA A 20 11.36 14.07 4.47
C ALA A 20 12.40 14.37 3.39
N CYS A 21 12.08 15.27 2.47
CA CYS A 21 13.00 15.73 1.44
C CYS A 21 14.28 16.32 2.08
N PRO A 22 15.48 15.79 1.79
CA PRO A 22 16.73 16.33 2.32
C PRO A 22 17.04 17.76 1.88
N LYS A 23 16.40 18.24 0.81
CA LYS A 23 16.63 19.57 0.22
C LYS A 23 15.72 20.66 0.81
N CYS A 24 14.43 20.37 1.02
CA CYS A 24 13.46 21.37 1.45
C CYS A 24 12.60 20.98 2.65
N GLY A 25 12.70 19.75 3.17
CA GLY A 25 11.89 19.24 4.28
C GLY A 25 10.46 18.81 3.89
N GLY A 26 10.05 18.99 2.63
CA GLY A 26 8.74 18.60 2.13
C GLY A 26 8.50 17.08 2.09
N LEU A 27 7.25 16.70 1.85
CA LEU A 27 6.84 15.30 1.74
C LEU A 27 7.40 14.62 0.48
N LEU A 28 7.58 13.31 0.59
CA LEU A 28 8.06 12.43 -0.48
C LEU A 28 6.90 11.54 -0.97
N ASP A 29 6.85 11.34 -2.28
CA ASP A 29 5.87 10.48 -2.95
C ASP A 29 6.57 9.44 -3.83
N VAL A 30 5.87 8.35 -4.15
CA VAL A 30 6.35 7.28 -5.02
C VAL A 30 5.87 7.52 -6.45
N GLU A 31 6.81 7.75 -7.35
CA GLU A 31 6.52 7.98 -8.77
C GLU A 31 6.81 6.72 -9.59
N TYR A 32 5.87 6.35 -10.45
CA TYR A 32 5.95 5.18 -11.30
C TYR A 32 6.15 5.56 -12.76
N ASP A 33 6.88 4.71 -13.49
CA ASP A 33 6.93 4.75 -14.95
C ASP A 33 5.85 3.77 -15.44
N TYR A 34 4.66 4.30 -15.71
CA TYR A 34 3.51 3.47 -16.09
C TYR A 34 3.66 2.86 -17.47
N ASP A 35 4.34 3.53 -18.40
CA ASP A 35 4.57 3.03 -19.75
C ASP A 35 5.44 1.77 -19.71
N ALA A 36 6.52 1.79 -18.91
CA ALA A 36 7.37 0.61 -18.69
C ALA A 36 6.64 -0.54 -17.96
N LEU A 37 5.61 -0.24 -17.16
CA LEU A 37 4.86 -1.23 -16.38
C LEU A 37 3.69 -1.85 -17.15
N ALA A 38 3.09 -1.13 -18.10
CA ALA A 38 1.80 -1.46 -18.71
C ALA A 38 1.74 -2.87 -19.32
N GLU A 39 2.73 -3.26 -20.14
CA GLU A 39 2.72 -4.55 -20.83
C GLU A 39 2.98 -5.74 -19.89
N THR A 40 3.71 -5.51 -18.80
CA THR A 40 4.15 -6.56 -17.88
C THR A 40 3.08 -6.86 -16.82
N VAL A 41 2.36 -5.85 -16.33
CA VAL A 41 1.47 -6.00 -15.18
C VAL A 41 0.17 -6.73 -15.49
N GLN A 42 -0.43 -6.50 -16.66
CA GLN A 42 -1.77 -7.02 -16.97
C GLN A 42 -1.80 -8.56 -17.06
N LYS A 43 -0.76 -9.15 -17.68
CA LYS A 43 -0.62 -10.62 -17.79
C LYS A 43 -0.29 -11.25 -16.44
N LEU A 44 0.60 -10.63 -15.66
CA LEU A 44 1.05 -11.18 -14.38
C LEU A 44 -0.05 -11.19 -13.31
N TRP A 45 -0.86 -10.13 -13.25
CA TRP A 45 -1.85 -9.98 -12.17
C TRP A 45 -3.05 -10.89 -12.33
N SER A 46 -3.42 -11.24 -13.57
CA SER A 46 -4.60 -12.07 -13.86
C SER A 46 -4.54 -13.43 -13.14
N ASN A 47 -3.35 -14.01 -12.99
CA ASN A 47 -3.15 -15.33 -12.39
C ASN A 47 -2.80 -15.31 -10.90
N ARG A 48 -2.68 -14.12 -10.29
CA ARG A 48 -2.31 -13.99 -8.87
C ARG A 48 -3.55 -13.89 -7.98
N PRO A 49 -3.55 -14.56 -6.81
CA PRO A 49 -4.62 -14.42 -5.83
C PRO A 49 -4.72 -12.96 -5.36
N LEU A 50 -5.93 -12.54 -5.01
CA LEU A 50 -6.16 -11.17 -4.54
C LEU A 50 -5.47 -10.97 -3.18
N SER A 51 -4.55 -10.01 -3.15
CA SER A 51 -3.84 -9.54 -1.97
C SER A 51 -3.21 -8.19 -2.31
N VAL A 52 -2.58 -7.52 -1.35
CA VAL A 52 -1.73 -6.36 -1.65
C VAL A 52 -0.56 -6.77 -2.55
N TRP A 53 0.07 -7.91 -2.25
CA TRP A 53 1.24 -8.41 -2.96
C TRP A 53 0.97 -8.93 -4.37
N LYS A 54 -0.31 -9.06 -4.77
CA LYS A 54 -0.70 -9.23 -6.18
C LYS A 54 -0.03 -8.17 -7.07
N TYR A 55 0.09 -6.95 -6.56
CA TYR A 55 0.60 -5.77 -7.26
C TYR A 55 2.06 -5.45 -6.90
N GLY A 56 2.86 -6.46 -6.56
CA GLY A 56 4.23 -6.26 -6.04
C GLY A 56 5.16 -5.42 -6.93
N GLU A 57 4.91 -5.34 -8.23
CA GLU A 57 5.63 -4.47 -9.17
C GLU A 57 5.40 -2.97 -8.92
N LEU A 58 4.32 -2.61 -8.22
CA LEU A 58 3.98 -1.26 -7.81
C LEU A 58 4.39 -0.96 -6.35
N LEU A 59 5.00 -1.90 -5.64
CA LEU A 59 5.36 -1.69 -4.24
C LEU A 59 6.84 -1.30 -4.12
N PRO A 60 7.22 -0.31 -3.30
CA PRO A 60 8.60 0.19 -3.15
C PRO A 60 9.55 -0.75 -2.37
N VAL A 61 9.49 -2.05 -2.66
CA VAL A 61 10.28 -3.12 -2.06
C VAL A 61 11.05 -3.85 -3.17
N LEU A 62 12.37 -3.88 -3.06
CA LEU A 62 13.25 -4.52 -4.07
C LEU A 62 13.42 -6.01 -3.78
N ASN A 63 13.65 -6.37 -2.52
CA ASN A 63 13.84 -7.76 -2.08
C ASN A 63 12.51 -8.41 -1.68
N LYS A 64 11.88 -9.10 -2.65
CA LYS A 64 10.61 -9.79 -2.46
C LYS A 64 10.66 -10.95 -1.46
N THR A 65 11.83 -11.47 -1.11
CA THR A 65 11.95 -12.58 -0.12
C THR A 65 11.67 -12.12 1.31
N LEU A 66 11.78 -10.81 1.57
CA LEU A 66 11.51 -10.20 2.88
C LEU A 66 10.02 -9.89 3.11
N ARG A 67 9.17 -10.25 2.15
CA ARG A 67 7.73 -9.99 2.20
C ARG A 67 7.11 -10.50 3.51
N VAL A 68 6.61 -9.58 4.30
CA VAL A 68 5.70 -9.85 5.42
C VAL A 68 4.28 -9.68 4.91
N SER A 69 3.39 -10.61 5.25
CA SER A 69 1.97 -10.52 4.93
C SER A 69 1.17 -11.37 5.90
N ILE A 70 -0.04 -10.91 6.21
CA ILE A 70 -1.04 -11.64 7.01
C ILE A 70 -2.28 -11.98 6.17
N GLY A 71 -2.16 -11.88 4.84
CA GLY A 71 -3.23 -12.15 3.89
C GLY A 71 -4.11 -10.93 3.57
N GLU A 72 -3.61 -9.72 3.83
CA GLU A 72 -4.32 -8.47 3.59
C GLU A 72 -4.57 -8.16 2.11
N GLY A 73 -5.64 -7.40 1.85
CA GLY A 73 -6.15 -7.12 0.52
C GLY A 73 -7.27 -8.05 0.09
N GLY A 74 -7.65 -7.99 -1.20
CA GLY A 74 -8.72 -8.82 -1.74
C GLY A 74 -10.10 -8.67 -1.08
N THR A 75 -10.31 -7.58 -0.33
CA THR A 75 -11.52 -7.35 0.43
C THR A 75 -12.78 -7.22 -0.43
N ARG A 76 -13.95 -7.46 0.16
CA ARG A 76 -15.24 -7.48 -0.56
C ARG A 76 -15.56 -6.13 -1.20
N LEU A 77 -16.15 -6.19 -2.40
CA LEU A 77 -16.84 -5.06 -3.03
C LEU A 77 -18.35 -5.37 -2.99
N ILE A 78 -19.04 -4.76 -2.02
CA ILE A 78 -20.43 -5.09 -1.70
C ILE A 78 -21.36 -4.22 -2.54
N HIS A 79 -22.23 -4.83 -3.34
CA HIS A 79 -23.29 -4.11 -4.04
C HIS A 79 -24.48 -3.86 -3.08
N CYS A 80 -24.64 -2.61 -2.64
CA CYS A 80 -25.62 -2.20 -1.63
C CYS A 80 -27.01 -1.93 -2.22
N ARG A 81 -27.66 -2.95 -2.80
CA ARG A 81 -28.94 -2.82 -3.53
C ARG A 81 -30.03 -2.07 -2.75
N ARG A 82 -30.31 -2.48 -1.51
CA ARG A 82 -31.37 -1.88 -0.65
C ARG A 82 -31.13 -0.39 -0.36
N LEU A 83 -29.88 -0.03 -0.06
CA LEU A 83 -29.52 1.37 0.18
C LEU A 83 -29.53 2.17 -1.12
N GLY A 84 -29.07 1.55 -2.22
CA GLY A 84 -29.13 2.11 -3.56
C GLY A 84 -30.56 2.48 -3.97
N GLU A 85 -31.52 1.58 -3.79
CA GLU A 85 -32.95 1.84 -4.04
C GLU A 85 -33.47 3.04 -3.25
N LYS A 86 -33.19 3.09 -1.94
CA LYS A 86 -33.59 4.20 -1.07
C LYS A 86 -33.00 5.54 -1.51
N LEU A 87 -31.77 5.53 -2.01
CA LEU A 87 -31.05 6.72 -2.47
C LEU A 87 -31.24 7.02 -3.97
N LYS A 88 -32.05 6.23 -4.68
CA LYS A 88 -32.23 6.30 -6.15
C LYS A 88 -30.91 6.13 -6.93
N LEU A 89 -29.98 5.34 -6.40
CA LEU A 89 -28.70 4.99 -7.01
C LEU A 89 -28.73 3.54 -7.53
N LYS A 90 -28.60 3.37 -8.84
CA LYS A 90 -28.56 2.03 -9.47
C LYS A 90 -27.31 1.23 -9.13
N ASN A 91 -26.18 1.92 -8.97
CA ASN A 91 -24.84 1.35 -8.82
C ASN A 91 -24.19 1.88 -7.54
N LEU A 92 -24.64 1.42 -6.38
CA LEU A 92 -24.04 1.77 -5.09
C LEU A 92 -23.20 0.60 -4.56
N TYR A 93 -21.90 0.83 -4.42
CA TYR A 93 -20.97 -0.18 -3.92
C TYR A 93 -20.20 0.33 -2.70
N VAL A 94 -19.90 -0.58 -1.77
CA VAL A 94 -19.01 -0.33 -0.63
C VAL A 94 -17.81 -1.25 -0.75
N LYS A 95 -16.61 -0.65 -0.75
CA LYS A 95 -15.35 -1.38 -0.62
C LYS A 95 -15.07 -1.60 0.87
N ASP A 96 -15.32 -2.82 1.33
CA ASP A 96 -15.29 -3.15 2.75
C ASP A 96 -13.87 -3.49 3.23
N GLU A 97 -13.07 -2.46 3.53
CA GLU A 97 -11.72 -2.63 4.06
C GLU A 97 -11.66 -3.05 5.54
N GLY A 98 -12.81 -3.11 6.22
CA GLY A 98 -12.91 -3.72 7.55
C GLY A 98 -12.75 -5.25 7.50
N GLY A 99 -12.82 -5.87 6.32
CA GLY A 99 -12.57 -7.29 6.13
C GLY A 99 -11.09 -7.69 6.05
N ASN A 100 -10.14 -6.78 6.26
CA ASN A 100 -8.72 -7.14 6.39
C ASN A 100 -8.47 -7.80 7.77
N PRO A 101 -7.37 -8.55 7.95
CA PRO A 101 -7.13 -9.38 9.14
C PRO A 101 -7.24 -8.66 10.49
N THR A 102 -6.81 -7.39 10.59
CA THR A 102 -6.92 -6.62 11.85
C THR A 102 -8.20 -5.80 11.96
N GLY A 103 -9.12 -5.95 11.01
CA GLY A 103 -10.35 -5.15 10.95
C GLY A 103 -10.14 -3.76 10.33
N SER A 104 -9.01 -3.51 9.67
CA SER A 104 -8.62 -2.16 9.24
C SER A 104 -7.92 -2.14 7.89
N PHE A 105 -8.16 -1.08 7.11
CA PHE A 105 -7.43 -0.81 5.87
C PHE A 105 -5.91 -0.60 6.08
N LYS A 106 -5.48 -0.32 7.31
CA LYS A 106 -4.07 -0.07 7.65
C LYS A 106 -3.16 -1.26 7.37
N ASP A 107 -3.71 -2.47 7.35
CA ASP A 107 -2.95 -3.70 7.03
C ASP A 107 -2.26 -3.58 5.67
N ARG A 108 -2.93 -2.93 4.71
CA ARG A 108 -2.39 -2.73 3.36
C ARG A 108 -1.15 -1.85 3.32
N GLY A 109 -1.07 -0.88 4.22
CA GLY A 109 0.11 -0.03 4.34
C GLY A 109 1.19 -0.70 5.19
N MET A 110 0.80 -1.32 6.31
CA MET A 110 1.75 -1.91 7.26
C MET A 110 2.50 -3.09 6.65
N THR A 111 1.86 -3.94 5.85
CA THR A 111 2.54 -5.02 5.12
C THR A 111 3.73 -4.52 4.28
N VAL A 112 3.56 -3.38 3.59
CA VAL A 112 4.61 -2.75 2.78
C VAL A 112 5.64 -2.06 3.67
N GLY A 113 5.20 -1.29 4.67
CA GLY A 113 6.06 -0.55 5.58
C GLY A 113 6.97 -1.45 6.42
N VAL A 114 6.43 -2.53 7.00
CA VAL A 114 7.16 -3.53 7.77
C VAL A 114 8.15 -4.28 6.88
N THR A 115 7.73 -4.68 5.68
CA THR A 115 8.64 -5.32 4.71
C THR A 115 9.79 -4.36 4.33
N LYS A 116 9.49 -3.09 4.09
CA LYS A 116 10.51 -2.08 3.76
C LYS A 116 11.46 -1.82 4.92
N ALA A 117 10.96 -1.82 6.14
CA ALA A 117 11.77 -1.75 7.36
C ALA A 117 12.76 -2.92 7.46
N LEU A 118 12.32 -4.15 7.19
CA LEU A 118 13.22 -5.31 7.12
C LEU A 118 14.27 -5.15 6.01
N GLU A 119 13.88 -4.63 4.84
CA GLU A 119 14.81 -4.34 3.74
C GLU A 119 15.86 -3.27 4.12
N PHE A 120 15.48 -2.31 4.97
CA PHE A 120 16.41 -1.37 5.59
C PHE A 120 17.29 -1.98 6.70
N GLY A 121 17.08 -3.24 7.05
CA GLY A 121 17.82 -3.93 8.12
C GLY A 121 17.50 -3.39 9.52
N VAL A 122 16.34 -2.76 9.71
CA VAL A 122 15.92 -2.37 11.07
C VAL A 122 15.41 -3.59 11.84
N LYS A 123 15.69 -3.61 13.14
CA LYS A 123 15.37 -4.75 14.02
C LYS A 123 14.07 -4.57 14.79
N ASN A 124 13.62 -3.33 14.96
CA ASN A 124 12.48 -2.99 15.80
C ASN A 124 11.63 -1.91 15.11
N LEU A 125 10.34 -1.97 15.36
CA LEU A 125 9.35 -0.97 14.97
C LEU A 125 8.66 -0.46 16.23
N ILE A 126 8.34 0.83 16.25
CA ILE A 126 7.70 1.50 17.40
C ILE A 126 6.52 2.30 16.87
N CYS A 127 5.42 2.29 17.62
CA CYS A 127 4.22 3.07 17.30
C CYS A 127 3.78 3.87 18.52
N ALA A 128 3.53 5.17 18.32
CA ALA A 128 2.91 6.05 19.30
C ALA A 128 1.45 6.31 18.89
N SER A 129 0.68 5.25 18.70
CA SER A 129 -0.75 5.30 18.35
C SER A 129 -1.51 4.31 19.22
N THR A 130 -2.76 4.61 19.52
CA THR A 130 -3.64 3.75 20.34
C THR A 130 -4.74 3.07 19.52
N GLY A 131 -4.74 3.23 18.19
CA GLY A 131 -5.80 2.74 17.31
C GLY A 131 -5.32 1.75 16.24
N ASN A 132 -6.04 1.72 15.13
CA ASN A 132 -5.82 0.75 14.05
C ASN A 132 -4.39 0.72 13.49
N THR A 133 -3.64 1.83 13.55
CA THR A 133 -2.22 1.82 13.15
C THR A 133 -1.40 0.92 14.08
N SER A 134 -1.62 0.98 15.40
CA SER A 134 -0.93 0.12 16.35
C SER A 134 -1.35 -1.33 16.22
N SER A 135 -2.65 -1.59 16.07
CA SER A 135 -3.16 -2.96 15.89
C SER A 135 -2.66 -3.62 14.61
N SER A 136 -2.42 -2.84 13.56
CA SER A 136 -1.93 -3.33 12.28
C SER A 136 -0.40 -3.53 12.25
N LEU A 137 0.32 -2.79 13.09
CA LEU A 137 1.78 -2.89 13.19
C LEU A 137 2.25 -4.04 14.10
N ALA A 138 1.53 -4.28 15.20
CA ALA A 138 1.87 -5.25 16.24
C ALA A 138 1.70 -6.70 15.77
#